data_AF-A0A925FVR2-F1
#
_entry.id   AF-A0A925FVR2-F1
#
_cell.length_a   1.000
_cell.length_b   1.000
_cell.length_c   1.000
_cell.angle_alpha   90.00
_cell.angle_beta   90.00
_cell.angle_gamma   90.00
#
_symmetry.space_group_name_H-M   'P 1'
#
loop_
_entity.id
_entity.type
_entity.pdbx_description
1 polymer ?
#
loop_
_entity_poly.entity_id
_entity_poly.type
_entity_poly.pdbx_seq_one_letter_code
_entity_poly.pdbx_strand_id
1 'polypeptide(L)'
;MAEKNGEKQKKQKFTGLAASLSQLSPDKRRAALEMSAALAGVSLRVSREFVEAVPEAAKILSADDLRNWAEMGRRLAMGNAETGAQFFSNGVEGLAKVPKNARASVFQISTRQLVLSSSIALETFNFIPELEHQVDDDELLSEILKLCVQIANRSAKHSSEFLRNTPPVAEALNLFGARKAEVAGSVIELGTTFANRTGGMTADLCANLPKALTGLSADNAVLVMSRAATFLEFGGSVTLHFVTAASEVLRTVDAAFDDWCRVLTKIGSQGNAVLIAFLRASPKFFRQIAAVSPKRRKSAGQMDAETVAVIKRVLQLTGEISETDAESALAAFRSSTAALKSVSLEQF
;
A
#
# COMPACT_ATOMS: atom_id res chain seq x y z
N MET A 1 -18.61 -4.78 58.27
CA MET A 1 -19.71 -4.89 57.28
C MET A 1 -19.29 -4.51 55.85
N ALA A 2 -18.32 -3.61 55.66
CA ALA A 2 -17.81 -3.23 54.33
C ALA A 2 -17.12 -4.39 53.57
N GLU A 3 -16.34 -5.25 54.24
CA GLU A 3 -15.67 -6.41 53.60
C GLU A 3 -16.66 -7.46 53.07
N LYS A 4 -17.73 -7.78 53.82
CA LYS A 4 -18.77 -8.73 53.39
C LYS A 4 -19.56 -8.24 52.17
N ASN A 5 -19.72 -6.93 52.00
CA ASN A 5 -20.37 -6.35 50.81
C ASN A 5 -19.45 -6.37 49.59
N GLY A 6 -18.14 -6.14 49.78
CA GLY A 6 -17.14 -6.27 48.71
C GLY A 6 -17.01 -7.71 48.19
N GLU A 7 -17.05 -8.71 49.08
CA GLU A 7 -17.03 -10.14 48.69
C GLU A 7 -18.32 -10.58 47.98
N LYS A 8 -19.49 -10.10 48.39
CA LYS A 8 -20.77 -10.38 47.70
C LYS A 8 -20.83 -9.77 46.30
N GLN A 9 -20.40 -8.52 46.14
CA GLN A 9 -20.33 -7.88 44.82
C GLN A 9 -19.29 -8.55 43.90
N LYS A 10 -18.12 -8.94 44.43
CA LYS A 10 -17.13 -9.73 43.68
C LYS A 10 -17.70 -11.09 43.27
N LYS A 11 -18.34 -11.83 44.18
CA LYS A 11 -18.97 -13.13 43.86
C LYS A 11 -20.06 -13.01 42.78
N GLN A 12 -20.92 -11.99 42.87
CA GLN A 12 -21.93 -11.73 41.84
C GLN A 12 -21.32 -11.40 40.47
N LYS A 13 -20.22 -10.63 40.43
CA LYS A 13 -19.48 -10.37 39.18
C LYS A 13 -18.85 -11.65 38.60
N PHE A 14 -18.23 -12.50 39.42
CA PHE A 14 -17.63 -13.75 38.96
C PHE A 14 -18.67 -14.77 38.47
N THR A 15 -19.80 -14.92 39.15
CA THR A 15 -20.89 -15.79 38.67
C THR A 15 -21.52 -15.26 37.39
N GLY A 16 -21.62 -13.93 37.24
CA GLY A 16 -22.09 -13.29 36.01
C GLY A 16 -21.13 -13.51 34.83
N LEU A 17 -19.82 -13.42 35.07
CA LEU A 17 -18.77 -13.71 34.07
C LEU A 17 -18.76 -15.18 33.65
N ALA A 18 -18.91 -16.11 34.60
CA ALA A 18 -19.00 -17.53 34.28
C ALA A 18 -20.26 -17.85 33.45
N ALA A 19 -21.39 -17.20 33.76
CA ALA A 19 -22.63 -17.33 33.00
C ALA A 19 -22.55 -16.71 31.60
N SER A 20 -21.86 -15.57 31.43
CA SER A 20 -21.69 -14.97 30.10
C SER A 20 -20.78 -15.79 29.20
N LEU A 21 -19.68 -16.34 29.74
CA LEU A 21 -18.80 -17.25 28.98
C LEU A 21 -19.49 -18.57 28.62
N SER A 22 -20.41 -19.06 29.44
CA SER A 22 -21.16 -20.29 29.16
C SER A 22 -22.19 -20.14 28.03
N GLN A 23 -22.54 -18.92 27.64
CA GLN A 23 -23.41 -18.64 26.49
C GLN A 23 -22.65 -18.60 25.15
N LEU A 24 -21.31 -18.55 25.19
CA LEU A 24 -20.49 -18.58 23.96
C LEU A 24 -20.53 -19.96 23.31
N SER A 25 -20.37 -20.00 21.99
CA SER A 25 -20.12 -21.23 21.24
C SER A 25 -18.88 -21.98 21.80
N PRO A 26 -18.83 -23.32 21.75
CA PRO A 26 -17.75 -24.12 22.33
C PRO A 26 -16.35 -23.64 21.94
N ASP A 27 -16.10 -23.33 20.67
CA ASP A 27 -14.78 -22.92 20.19
C ASP A 27 -14.34 -21.56 20.76
N LYS A 28 -15.26 -20.58 20.78
CA LYS A 28 -15.00 -19.25 21.37
C LYS A 28 -14.80 -19.33 22.88
N ARG A 29 -15.56 -20.17 23.57
CA ARG A 29 -15.38 -20.42 25.01
C ARG A 29 -14.02 -21.03 25.29
N ARG A 30 -13.61 -22.03 24.51
CA ARG A 30 -12.29 -22.65 24.61
C ARG A 30 -11.17 -21.63 24.39
N ALA A 31 -11.26 -20.84 23.31
CA ALA A 31 -10.30 -19.77 23.03
C ALA A 31 -10.22 -18.76 24.18
N ALA A 32 -11.36 -18.31 24.73
CA ALA A 32 -11.40 -17.38 25.84
C ALA A 32 -10.76 -17.95 27.13
N LEU A 33 -11.04 -19.21 27.48
CA LEU A 33 -10.46 -19.83 28.67
C LEU A 33 -8.94 -20.05 28.53
N GLU A 34 -8.50 -20.54 27.38
CA GLU A 34 -7.08 -20.74 27.06
C GLU A 34 -6.30 -19.42 27.17
N MET A 35 -6.81 -18.37 26.52
CA MET A 35 -6.14 -17.07 26.51
C MET A 35 -6.25 -16.34 27.84
N SER A 36 -7.35 -16.49 28.59
CA SER A 36 -7.46 -15.97 29.96
C SER A 36 -6.37 -16.56 30.86
N ALA A 37 -6.13 -17.87 30.78
CA ALA A 37 -5.07 -18.52 31.56
C ALA A 37 -3.68 -18.00 31.15
N ALA A 38 -3.42 -17.87 29.84
CA ALA A 38 -2.16 -17.32 29.34
C ALA A 38 -1.94 -15.86 29.79
N LEU A 39 -2.98 -15.03 29.78
CA LEU A 39 -2.96 -13.66 30.27
C LEU A 39 -2.77 -13.59 31.79
N ALA A 40 -3.38 -14.50 32.55
CA ALA A 40 -3.23 -14.55 34.01
C ALA A 40 -1.78 -14.81 34.42
N GLY A 41 -1.03 -15.57 33.62
CA GLY A 41 0.40 -15.78 33.78
C GLY A 41 1.25 -14.51 33.61
N VAL A 42 0.74 -13.48 32.93
CA VAL A 42 1.38 -12.16 32.79
C VAL A 42 0.83 -11.17 33.82
N SER A 43 -0.48 -11.06 33.94
CA SER A 43 -1.17 -10.20 34.90
C SER A 43 -2.62 -10.63 35.12
N LEU A 44 -2.98 -10.92 36.38
CA LEU A 44 -4.36 -11.23 36.76
C LEU A 44 -5.34 -10.10 36.43
N ARG A 45 -4.89 -8.85 36.54
CA ARG A 45 -5.71 -7.68 36.18
C ARG A 45 -6.05 -7.71 34.69
N VAL A 46 -5.05 -7.91 33.83
CA VAL A 46 -5.25 -7.95 32.38
C VAL A 46 -6.14 -9.12 31.99
N SER A 47 -5.92 -10.30 32.59
CA SER A 47 -6.79 -11.47 32.38
C SER A 47 -8.25 -11.18 32.72
N ARG A 48 -8.49 -10.47 33.82
CA ARG A 48 -9.84 -10.06 34.22
C ARG A 48 -10.48 -9.10 33.21
N GLU A 49 -9.76 -8.05 32.77
CA GLU A 49 -10.26 -7.10 31.75
C GLU A 49 -10.61 -7.82 30.44
N PHE A 50 -9.75 -8.75 30.00
CA PHE A 50 -10.04 -9.58 28.84
C PHE A 50 -11.33 -10.38 29.00
N VAL A 51 -11.47 -11.12 30.10
CA VAL A 51 -12.67 -11.95 30.35
C VAL A 51 -13.94 -11.10 30.44
N GLU A 52 -13.87 -9.90 31.03
CA GLU A 52 -14.99 -8.96 31.08
C GLU A 52 -15.38 -8.46 29.67
N ALA A 53 -14.41 -8.27 28.76
CA ALA A 53 -14.66 -7.79 27.39
C ALA A 53 -15.01 -8.90 26.37
N VAL A 54 -14.68 -10.16 26.65
CA VAL A 54 -14.90 -11.30 25.74
C VAL A 54 -16.35 -11.45 25.23
N PRO A 55 -17.42 -11.32 26.05
CA PRO A 55 -18.78 -11.51 25.57
C PRO A 55 -19.17 -10.58 24.42
N GLU A 56 -18.77 -9.31 24.50
CA GLU A 56 -19.02 -8.33 23.44
C GLU A 56 -18.08 -8.57 22.25
N ALA A 57 -16.79 -8.80 22.50
CA ALA A 57 -15.83 -9.11 21.45
C ALA A 57 -16.23 -10.35 20.64
N ALA A 58 -16.78 -11.38 21.29
CA ALA A 58 -17.21 -12.62 20.67
C ALA A 58 -18.43 -12.45 19.75
N LYS A 59 -19.18 -11.35 19.82
CA LYS A 59 -20.23 -11.03 18.83
C LYS A 59 -19.63 -10.67 17.48
N ILE A 60 -18.41 -10.14 17.48
CA ILE A 60 -17.71 -9.65 16.30
C ILE A 60 -16.70 -10.69 15.84
N LEU A 61 -15.82 -11.14 16.72
CA LEU A 61 -14.66 -11.95 16.41
C LEU A 61 -14.98 -13.44 16.26
N SER A 62 -14.27 -14.12 15.36
CA SER A 62 -14.20 -15.58 15.32
C SER A 62 -13.41 -16.12 16.52
N ALA A 63 -13.37 -17.45 16.70
CA ALA A 63 -12.55 -18.05 17.76
C ALA A 63 -11.06 -17.77 17.53
N ASP A 64 -10.59 -17.79 16.29
CA ASP A 64 -9.18 -17.50 15.95
C ASP A 64 -8.86 -16.02 16.10
N ASP A 65 -9.77 -15.13 15.71
CA ASP A 65 -9.62 -13.70 15.95
C ASP A 65 -9.57 -13.37 17.45
N LEU A 66 -10.36 -14.05 18.29
CA LEU A 66 -10.29 -13.90 19.75
C LEU A 66 -8.91 -14.31 20.29
N ARG A 67 -8.32 -15.38 19.76
CA ARG A 67 -6.94 -15.77 20.13
C ARG A 67 -5.92 -14.72 19.71
N ASN A 68 -6.03 -14.23 18.48
CA ASN A 68 -5.13 -13.21 17.95
C ASN A 68 -5.24 -11.89 18.73
N TRP A 69 -6.45 -11.46 19.05
CA TRP A 69 -6.72 -10.29 19.88
C TRP A 69 -6.12 -10.44 21.28
N ALA A 70 -6.33 -11.59 21.92
CA ALA A 70 -5.80 -11.86 23.24
C ALA A 70 -4.27 -11.95 23.26
N GLU A 71 -3.64 -12.54 22.22
CA GLU A 71 -2.19 -12.60 22.09
C GLU A 71 -1.57 -11.22 21.91
N MET A 72 -2.21 -10.35 21.11
CA MET A 72 -1.80 -8.95 20.99
C MET A 72 -1.85 -8.24 22.35
N GLY A 73 -2.95 -8.37 23.09
CA GLY A 73 -3.09 -7.79 24.43
C GLY A 73 -2.11 -8.38 25.44
N ARG A 74 -1.78 -9.68 25.34
CA ARG A 74 -0.75 -10.33 26.17
C ARG A 74 0.63 -9.73 25.92
N ARG A 75 1.01 -9.52 24.66
CA ARG A 75 2.29 -8.89 24.29
C ARG A 75 2.39 -7.45 24.78
N LEU A 76 1.30 -6.69 24.68
CA LEU A 76 1.22 -5.35 25.26
C LEU A 76 1.42 -5.40 26.78
N ALA A 77 0.72 -6.32 27.47
CA ALA A 77 0.81 -6.49 28.92
C ALA A 77 2.21 -6.89 29.41
N MET A 78 2.97 -7.66 28.62
CA MET A 78 4.35 -8.02 28.93
C MET A 78 5.27 -6.79 28.97
N GLY A 79 5.00 -5.77 28.15
CA GLY A 79 5.72 -4.50 28.20
C GLY A 79 5.16 -3.57 29.27
N ASN A 80 3.83 -3.46 29.36
CA ASN A 80 3.12 -2.65 30.34
C ASN A 80 1.71 -3.20 30.61
N ALA A 81 1.47 -3.69 31.83
CA ALA A 81 0.19 -4.27 32.22
C ALA A 81 -0.99 -3.28 32.15
N GLU A 82 -0.76 -1.98 32.38
CA GLU A 82 -1.78 -0.93 32.24
C GLU A 82 -2.21 -0.82 30.77
N THR A 83 -1.24 -0.77 29.85
CA THR A 83 -1.52 -0.72 28.41
C THR A 83 -2.28 -1.94 27.93
N GLY A 84 -1.91 -3.14 28.39
CA GLY A 84 -2.66 -4.37 28.09
C GLY A 84 -4.08 -4.38 28.64
N ALA A 85 -4.29 -3.88 29.86
CA ALA A 85 -5.62 -3.74 30.46
C ALA A 85 -6.48 -2.74 29.67
N GLN A 86 -5.93 -1.57 29.35
CA GLN A 86 -6.63 -0.54 28.58
C GLN A 86 -7.00 -1.05 27.17
N PHE A 87 -6.13 -1.83 26.54
CA PHE A 87 -6.40 -2.44 25.23
C PHE A 87 -7.66 -3.32 25.24
N PHE A 88 -7.84 -4.14 26.27
CA PHE A 88 -9.05 -4.95 26.41
C PHE A 88 -10.28 -4.12 26.79
N SER A 89 -10.10 -3.10 27.64
CA SER A 89 -11.17 -2.16 28.01
C SER A 89 -11.72 -1.39 26.81
N ASN A 90 -10.86 -0.99 25.87
CA ASN A 90 -11.28 -0.35 24.61
C ASN A 90 -12.08 -1.29 23.69
N GLY A 91 -11.94 -2.61 23.85
CA GLY A 91 -12.68 -3.59 23.08
C GLY A 91 -12.32 -3.63 21.58
N VAL A 92 -13.22 -4.22 20.80
CA VAL A 92 -13.04 -4.46 19.35
C VAL A 92 -14.25 -4.03 18.53
N GLU A 93 -15.10 -3.17 19.09
CA GLU A 93 -16.33 -2.71 18.44
C GLU A 93 -16.05 -2.06 17.08
N GLY A 94 -14.98 -1.29 16.97
CA GLY A 94 -14.55 -0.68 15.71
C GLY A 94 -14.24 -1.69 14.59
N LEU A 95 -13.96 -2.96 14.90
CA LEU A 95 -13.73 -4.00 13.89
C LEU A 95 -15.02 -4.62 13.36
N ALA A 96 -16.20 -4.20 13.83
CA ALA A 96 -17.48 -4.75 13.39
C ALA A 96 -17.70 -4.63 11.88
N LYS A 97 -17.28 -3.50 11.30
CA LYS A 97 -17.39 -3.22 9.85
C LYS A 97 -16.22 -3.77 9.03
N VAL A 98 -15.08 -4.03 9.66
CA VAL A 98 -13.92 -4.64 8.97
C VAL A 98 -14.31 -6.03 8.44
N PRO A 99 -14.00 -6.35 7.16
CA PRO A 99 -14.32 -7.62 6.54
C PRO A 99 -13.81 -8.81 7.36
N LYS A 100 -14.65 -9.83 7.54
CA LYS A 100 -14.35 -10.99 8.41
C LYS A 100 -13.05 -11.69 8.01
N ASN A 101 -12.81 -11.84 6.71
CA ASN A 101 -11.60 -12.43 6.14
C ASN A 101 -10.33 -11.59 6.32
N ALA A 102 -10.46 -10.29 6.65
CA ALA A 102 -9.34 -9.37 6.82
C ALA A 102 -8.94 -9.13 8.29
N ARG A 103 -9.80 -9.48 9.26
CA ARG A 103 -9.55 -9.24 10.70
C ARG A 103 -8.29 -9.94 11.22
N ALA A 104 -8.03 -11.16 10.74
CA ALA A 104 -6.79 -11.86 11.08
C ALA A 104 -5.55 -11.06 10.64
N SER A 105 -5.60 -10.42 9.45
CA SER A 105 -4.53 -9.55 8.97
C SER A 105 -4.33 -8.32 9.85
N VAL A 106 -5.38 -7.72 10.38
CA VAL A 106 -5.30 -6.59 11.34
C VAL A 106 -4.45 -6.98 12.54
N PHE A 107 -4.81 -8.08 13.22
CA PHE A 107 -4.06 -8.54 14.38
C PHE A 107 -2.63 -8.95 14.03
N GLN A 108 -2.43 -9.54 12.86
CA GLN A 108 -1.11 -9.96 12.40
C GLN A 108 -0.19 -8.76 12.12
N ILE A 109 -0.70 -7.69 11.50
CA ILE A 109 0.03 -6.42 11.29
C ILE A 109 0.46 -5.87 12.65
N SER A 110 -0.50 -5.64 13.55
CA SER A 110 -0.21 -5.05 14.86
C SER A 110 0.72 -5.92 15.70
N THR A 111 0.55 -7.24 15.68
CA THR A 111 1.43 -8.18 16.40
C THR A 111 2.86 -8.20 15.87
N ARG A 112 3.05 -8.02 14.55
CA ARG A 112 4.38 -7.88 13.95
C ARG A 112 5.00 -6.53 14.28
N GLN A 113 4.22 -5.46 14.20
CA GLN A 113 4.65 -4.12 14.58
C GLN A 113 5.07 -4.04 16.06
N LEU A 114 4.36 -4.74 16.95
CA LEU A 114 4.64 -4.80 18.39
C LEU A 114 6.04 -5.29 18.73
N VAL A 115 6.66 -6.10 17.86
CA VAL A 115 8.04 -6.57 18.05
C VAL A 115 9.03 -5.39 18.03
N LEU A 116 8.72 -4.33 17.29
CA LEU A 116 9.59 -3.17 17.09
C LEU A 116 9.08 -1.90 17.79
N SER A 117 7.76 -1.70 17.85
CA SER A 117 7.14 -0.50 18.43
C SER A 117 5.69 -0.75 18.84
N SER A 118 5.43 -0.66 20.15
CA SER A 118 4.07 -0.77 20.70
C SER A 118 3.18 0.42 20.36
N SER A 119 3.74 1.63 20.28
CA SER A 119 2.99 2.83 19.89
C SER A 119 2.47 2.72 18.45
N ILE A 120 3.33 2.37 17.49
CA ILE A 120 2.93 2.19 16.09
C ILE A 120 1.88 1.09 15.94
N ALA A 121 2.02 -0.01 16.68
CA ALA A 121 1.07 -1.11 16.62
C ALA A 121 -0.33 -0.72 17.12
N LEU A 122 -0.40 0.03 18.22
CA LEU A 122 -1.67 0.52 18.78
C LEU A 122 -2.29 1.60 17.91
N GLU A 123 -1.49 2.56 17.43
CA GLU A 123 -1.96 3.58 16.48
C GLU A 123 -2.52 2.93 15.22
N THR A 124 -1.83 1.93 14.67
CA THR A 124 -2.29 1.19 13.48
C THR A 124 -3.59 0.45 13.77
N PHE A 125 -3.69 -0.28 14.88
CA PHE A 125 -4.91 -1.00 15.26
C PHE A 125 -6.11 -0.05 15.38
N ASN A 126 -5.92 1.09 16.05
CA ASN A 126 -6.95 2.09 16.25
C ASN A 126 -7.33 2.83 14.96
N PHE A 127 -6.43 2.89 13.97
CA PHE A 127 -6.68 3.52 12.68
C PHE A 127 -7.49 2.63 11.72
N ILE A 128 -7.48 1.30 11.88
CA ILE A 128 -8.16 0.38 10.95
C ILE A 128 -9.66 0.69 10.75
N PRO A 129 -10.46 1.00 11.79
CA PRO A 129 -11.88 1.34 11.58
C PRO A 129 -12.07 2.61 10.74
N GLU A 130 -11.20 3.60 10.90
CA GLU A 130 -11.23 4.81 10.07
C GLU A 130 -10.80 4.50 8.63
N LEU A 131 -9.77 3.67 8.47
CA LEU A 131 -9.30 3.22 7.16
C LEU A 131 -10.39 2.44 6.40
N GLU A 132 -11.15 1.58 7.08
CA GLU A 132 -12.27 0.84 6.49
C GLU A 132 -13.31 1.80 5.90
N HIS A 133 -13.74 2.79 6.67
CA HIS A 133 -14.65 3.83 6.19
C HIS A 133 -14.09 4.64 5.02
N GLN A 134 -12.78 4.92 5.01
CA GLN A 134 -12.15 5.72 3.96
C GLN A 134 -11.94 4.93 2.64
N VAL A 135 -11.76 3.62 2.71
CA VAL A 135 -11.58 2.75 1.52
C VAL A 135 -12.93 2.36 0.92
N ASP A 136 -13.94 2.09 1.77
CA ASP A 136 -15.32 1.74 1.37
C ASP A 136 -15.38 0.64 0.29
N ASP A 137 -14.54 -0.38 0.45
CA ASP A 137 -14.41 -1.52 -0.47
C ASP A 137 -13.79 -2.71 0.27
N ASP A 138 -14.63 -3.68 0.64
CA ASP A 138 -14.25 -4.84 1.45
C ASP A 138 -13.15 -5.69 0.80
N GLU A 139 -13.21 -5.88 -0.52
CA GLU A 139 -12.27 -6.71 -1.25
C GLU A 139 -10.91 -6.01 -1.35
N LEU A 140 -10.91 -4.73 -1.75
CA LEU A 140 -9.71 -3.91 -1.82
C LEU A 140 -9.04 -3.79 -0.43
N LEU A 141 -9.81 -3.48 0.62
CA LEU A 141 -9.29 -3.40 1.99
C LEU A 141 -8.67 -4.72 2.44
N SER A 142 -9.30 -5.85 2.11
CA SER A 142 -8.77 -7.18 2.44
C SER A 142 -7.40 -7.42 1.79
N GLU A 143 -7.25 -7.08 0.51
CA GLU A 143 -5.99 -7.22 -0.23
C GLU A 143 -4.90 -6.26 0.29
N ILE A 144 -5.27 -5.01 0.61
CA ILE A 144 -4.36 -4.02 1.22
C ILE A 144 -3.84 -4.53 2.56
N LEU A 145 -4.71 -5.07 3.42
CA LEU A 145 -4.30 -5.57 4.73
C LEU A 145 -3.39 -6.80 4.59
N LYS A 146 -3.66 -7.71 3.64
CA LYS A 146 -2.75 -8.83 3.33
C LYS A 146 -1.39 -8.36 2.82
N LEU A 147 -1.34 -7.31 2.00
CA LEU A 147 -0.09 -6.71 1.56
C LEU A 147 0.65 -6.05 2.73
N CYS A 148 -0.06 -5.30 3.58
CA CYS A 148 0.50 -4.64 4.75
C CYS A 148 1.13 -5.65 5.74
N VAL A 149 0.51 -6.83 5.92
CA VAL A 149 1.08 -7.96 6.66
C VAL A 149 2.51 -8.25 6.15
N GLN A 150 2.75 -8.32 4.84
CA GLN A 150 4.07 -8.58 4.28
C GLN A 150 5.07 -7.45 4.58
N ILE A 151 4.63 -6.20 4.51
CA ILE A 151 5.48 -5.03 4.83
C ILE A 151 5.84 -5.02 6.32
N ALA A 152 4.88 -5.36 7.19
CA ALA A 152 5.04 -5.37 8.64
C ALA A 152 6.08 -6.41 9.13
N ASN A 153 6.37 -7.45 8.33
CA ASN A 153 7.49 -8.36 8.63
C ASN A 153 8.86 -7.67 8.65
N ARG A 154 9.00 -6.57 7.91
CA ARG A 154 10.30 -5.90 7.73
C ARG A 154 10.36 -4.56 8.45
N SER A 155 9.24 -3.85 8.56
CA SER A 155 9.24 -2.54 9.19
C SER A 155 7.88 -2.14 9.75
N ALA A 156 7.87 -1.80 11.04
CA ALA A 156 6.67 -1.27 11.68
C ALA A 156 6.28 0.11 11.12
N LYS A 157 7.28 0.98 10.93
CA LYS A 157 7.08 2.33 10.39
C LYS A 157 6.48 2.30 8.97
N HIS A 158 7.13 1.61 8.03
CA HIS A 158 6.67 1.60 6.64
C HIS A 158 5.31 0.90 6.47
N SER A 159 4.99 -0.13 7.26
CA SER A 159 3.66 -0.76 7.21
C SER A 159 2.56 0.19 7.70
N SER A 160 2.83 0.99 8.73
CA SER A 160 1.90 2.04 9.18
C SER A 160 1.76 3.15 8.14
N GLU A 161 2.85 3.65 7.58
CA GLU A 161 2.83 4.67 6.52
C GLU A 161 2.09 4.18 5.26
N PHE A 162 2.29 2.92 4.87
CA PHE A 162 1.56 2.30 3.76
C PHE A 162 0.05 2.36 3.96
N LEU A 163 -0.45 2.01 5.15
CA LEU A 163 -1.88 2.09 5.47
C LEU A 163 -2.37 3.55 5.47
N ARG A 164 -1.59 4.49 6.01
CA ARG A 164 -1.95 5.92 6.00
C ARG A 164 -1.99 6.53 4.59
N ASN A 165 -1.22 5.98 3.65
CA ASN A 165 -1.20 6.40 2.24
C ASN A 165 -2.25 5.69 1.38
N THR A 166 -2.98 4.72 1.92
CA THR A 166 -3.98 3.94 1.19
C THR A 166 -5.24 4.72 0.79
N PRO A 167 -5.83 5.59 1.64
CA PRO A 167 -7.08 6.27 1.29
C PRO A 167 -7.02 7.07 -0.02
N PRO A 168 -5.97 7.89 -0.27
CA PRO A 168 -5.85 8.57 -1.56
C PRO A 168 -5.71 7.61 -2.76
N VAL A 169 -5.18 6.41 -2.55
CA VAL A 169 -5.09 5.39 -3.61
C VAL A 169 -6.47 4.82 -3.91
N ALA A 170 -7.27 4.51 -2.87
CA ALA A 170 -8.65 4.05 -3.05
C ALA A 170 -9.50 5.10 -3.80
N GLU A 171 -9.36 6.38 -3.44
CA GLU A 171 -10.02 7.49 -4.15
C GLU A 171 -9.60 7.56 -5.63
N ALA A 172 -8.30 7.47 -5.92
CA ALA A 172 -7.80 7.46 -7.29
C ALA A 172 -8.31 6.23 -8.09
N LEU A 173 -8.45 5.07 -7.44
CA LEU A 173 -8.96 3.85 -8.07
C LEU A 173 -10.46 3.97 -8.42
N ASN A 174 -11.24 4.70 -7.61
CA ASN A 174 -12.67 4.93 -7.88
C ASN A 174 -12.92 5.65 -9.22
N LEU A 175 -11.95 6.44 -9.70
CA LEU A 175 -12.05 7.15 -10.98
C LEU A 175 -12.12 6.22 -12.21
N PHE A 176 -11.76 4.95 -12.07
CA PHE A 176 -11.80 3.96 -13.15
C PHE A 176 -13.18 3.26 -13.30
N GLY A 177 -14.15 3.57 -12.43
CA GLY A 177 -15.52 3.07 -12.52
C GLY A 177 -15.59 1.55 -12.63
N ALA A 178 -16.23 1.02 -13.68
CA ALA A 178 -16.41 -0.41 -13.89
C ALA A 178 -15.09 -1.21 -14.01
N ARG A 179 -13.97 -0.56 -14.34
CA ARG A 179 -12.65 -1.19 -14.43
C ARG A 179 -11.79 -0.99 -13.17
N LYS A 180 -12.37 -0.47 -12.07
CA LYS A 180 -11.69 -0.30 -10.77
C LYS A 180 -10.98 -1.58 -10.32
N ALA A 181 -11.68 -2.72 -10.33
CA ALA A 181 -11.15 -3.99 -9.82
C ALA A 181 -9.90 -4.46 -10.59
N GLU A 182 -9.89 -4.28 -11.91
CA GLU A 182 -8.76 -4.64 -12.76
C GLU A 182 -7.53 -3.76 -12.45
N VAL A 183 -7.71 -2.44 -12.38
CA VAL A 183 -6.62 -1.51 -12.05
C VAL A 183 -6.12 -1.75 -10.63
N ALA A 184 -7.04 -1.94 -9.67
CA ALA A 184 -6.71 -2.26 -8.29
C ALA A 184 -5.88 -3.55 -8.19
N GLY A 185 -6.25 -4.60 -8.92
CA GLY A 185 -5.49 -5.85 -9.00
C GLY A 185 -4.04 -5.62 -9.45
N SER A 186 -3.83 -4.84 -10.52
CA SER A 186 -2.49 -4.51 -11.00
C SER A 186 -1.65 -3.68 -10.00
N VAL A 187 -2.31 -2.79 -9.25
CA VAL A 187 -1.68 -2.00 -8.18
C VAL A 187 -1.25 -2.87 -7.01
N ILE A 188 -2.11 -3.80 -6.57
CA ILE A 188 -1.80 -4.75 -5.50
C ILE A 188 -0.68 -5.72 -5.93
N GLU A 189 -0.68 -6.18 -7.17
CA GLU A 189 0.38 -7.03 -7.72
C GLU A 189 1.74 -6.32 -7.74
N LEU A 190 1.79 -5.07 -8.21
CA LEU A 190 3.00 -4.25 -8.15
C LEU A 190 3.44 -4.03 -6.70
N GLY A 191 2.52 -3.70 -5.81
CA GLY A 191 2.78 -3.51 -4.38
C GLY A 191 3.36 -4.76 -3.72
N THR A 192 2.82 -5.93 -4.03
CA THR A 192 3.32 -7.24 -3.58
C THR A 192 4.74 -7.49 -4.07
N THR A 193 5.01 -7.18 -5.34
CA THR A 193 6.36 -7.31 -5.92
C THR A 193 7.36 -6.36 -5.23
N PHE A 194 6.94 -5.13 -4.94
CA PHE A 194 7.72 -4.15 -4.17
C PHE A 194 8.00 -4.63 -2.74
N ALA A 195 6.99 -5.14 -2.03
CA ALA A 195 7.13 -5.62 -0.66
C ALA A 195 8.12 -6.78 -0.58
N ASN A 196 8.06 -7.71 -1.54
CA ASN A 196 8.98 -8.84 -1.63
C ASN A 196 10.42 -8.42 -1.92
N ARG A 197 10.64 -7.53 -2.90
CA ARG A 197 12.00 -7.15 -3.32
C ARG A 197 12.64 -6.07 -2.47
N THR A 198 11.88 -5.05 -2.09
CA THR A 198 12.42 -3.80 -1.51
C THR A 198 11.88 -3.50 -0.11
N GLY A 199 10.86 -4.22 0.35
CA GLY A 199 10.29 -4.07 1.68
C GLY A 199 9.63 -2.70 1.88
N GLY A 200 10.32 -1.81 2.59
CA GLY A 200 9.80 -0.52 3.06
C GLY A 200 9.38 0.44 1.94
N MET A 201 10.01 0.37 0.76
CA MET A 201 9.69 1.26 -0.38
C MET A 201 8.28 1.06 -0.95
N THR A 202 7.55 0.04 -0.51
CA THR A 202 6.13 -0.15 -0.84
C THR A 202 5.27 1.00 -0.30
N ALA A 203 5.64 1.59 0.84
CA ALA A 203 4.97 2.77 1.39
C ALA A 203 5.16 3.99 0.48
N ASP A 204 6.38 4.17 -0.05
CA ASP A 204 6.69 5.24 -1.01
C ASP A 204 5.94 5.03 -2.33
N LEU A 205 5.84 3.79 -2.81
CA LEU A 205 5.01 3.46 -3.98
C LEU A 205 3.56 3.89 -3.72
N CYS A 206 2.98 3.47 -2.59
CA CYS A 206 1.62 3.82 -2.20
C CYS A 206 1.39 5.34 -2.20
N ALA A 207 2.34 6.12 -1.67
CA ALA A 207 2.26 7.58 -1.66
C ALA A 207 2.27 8.21 -3.07
N ASN A 208 2.93 7.58 -4.05
CA ASN A 208 3.07 8.11 -5.41
C ASN A 208 1.93 7.67 -6.36
N LEU A 209 1.24 6.57 -6.04
CA LEU A 209 0.20 5.99 -6.88
C LEU A 209 -0.97 6.93 -7.23
N PRO A 210 -1.52 7.76 -6.32
CA PRO A 210 -2.66 8.61 -6.65
C PRO A 210 -2.35 9.55 -7.82
N LYS A 211 -1.18 10.21 -7.76
CA LYS A 211 -0.69 11.12 -8.80
C LYS A 211 -0.34 10.38 -10.10
N ALA A 212 0.22 9.17 -9.99
CA ALA A 212 0.52 8.34 -11.15
C ALA A 212 -0.76 7.95 -11.90
N LEU A 213 -1.79 7.48 -11.19
CA LEU A 213 -3.04 7.01 -11.77
C LEU A 213 -3.91 8.13 -12.36
N THR A 214 -3.83 9.34 -11.81
CA THR A 214 -4.69 10.47 -12.22
C THR A 214 -4.67 10.71 -13.73
N GLY A 215 -5.82 10.63 -14.39
CA GLY A 215 -5.96 10.96 -15.81
C GLY A 215 -5.41 9.90 -16.78
N LEU A 216 -5.10 8.69 -16.32
CA LEU A 216 -4.85 7.54 -17.19
C LEU A 216 -6.17 6.82 -17.55
N SER A 217 -6.19 6.15 -18.71
CA SER A 217 -7.18 5.10 -18.97
C SER A 217 -6.87 3.85 -18.13
N ALA A 218 -7.86 2.97 -17.95
CA ALA A 218 -7.64 1.70 -17.24
C ALA A 218 -6.54 0.85 -17.90
N ASP A 219 -6.53 0.75 -19.24
CA ASP A 219 -5.49 0.03 -19.99
C ASP A 219 -4.10 0.59 -19.72
N ASN A 220 -3.97 1.93 -19.75
CA ASN A 220 -2.68 2.58 -19.49
C ASN A 220 -2.25 2.43 -18.03
N ALA A 221 -3.19 2.47 -17.08
CA ALA A 221 -2.88 2.23 -15.66
C ALA A 221 -2.32 0.83 -15.44
N VAL A 222 -2.98 -0.21 -15.97
CA VAL A 222 -2.52 -1.60 -15.92
C VAL A 222 -1.16 -1.76 -16.60
N LEU A 223 -0.97 -1.12 -17.76
CA LEU A 223 0.29 -1.13 -18.49
C LEU A 223 1.45 -0.52 -17.69
N VAL A 224 1.23 0.62 -17.00
CA VAL A 224 2.26 1.21 -16.11
C VAL A 224 2.62 0.24 -15.01
N MET A 225 1.64 -0.35 -14.33
CA MET A 225 1.92 -1.26 -13.20
C MET A 225 2.69 -2.50 -13.65
N SER A 226 2.27 -3.11 -14.76
CA SER A 226 2.94 -4.28 -15.35
C SER A 226 4.38 -3.96 -15.77
N ARG A 227 4.62 -2.85 -16.47
CA ARG A 227 5.98 -2.44 -16.85
C ARG A 227 6.82 -2.03 -15.63
N ALA A 228 6.23 -1.37 -14.62
CA ALA A 228 6.95 -1.01 -13.41
C ALA A 228 7.48 -2.25 -12.68
N ALA A 229 6.73 -3.36 -12.68
CA ALA A 229 7.18 -4.61 -12.09
C ALA A 229 8.47 -5.15 -12.73
N THR A 230 8.66 -4.97 -14.04
CA THR A 230 9.91 -5.37 -14.72
C THR A 230 11.08 -4.46 -14.32
N PHE A 231 10.82 -3.16 -14.17
CA PHE A 231 11.85 -2.18 -13.77
C PHE A 231 12.39 -2.35 -12.34
N LEU A 232 11.75 -3.19 -11.51
CA LEU A 232 12.28 -3.56 -10.20
C LEU A 232 13.61 -4.32 -10.27
N GLU A 233 14.01 -4.84 -11.43
CA GLU A 233 15.38 -5.37 -11.63
C GLU A 233 16.46 -4.30 -11.47
N PHE A 234 16.15 -3.05 -11.80
CA PHE A 234 17.02 -1.88 -11.60
C PHE A 234 16.87 -1.27 -10.20
N GLY A 235 15.97 -1.81 -9.36
CA GLY A 235 15.75 -1.42 -7.98
C GLY A 235 14.53 -0.51 -7.75
N GLY A 236 14.13 -0.42 -6.47
CA GLY A 236 12.92 0.31 -6.07
C GLY A 236 12.93 1.79 -6.41
N SER A 237 14.06 2.48 -6.22
CA SER A 237 14.19 3.92 -6.50
C SER A 237 13.99 4.23 -8.00
N VAL A 238 14.61 3.43 -8.87
CA VAL A 238 14.40 3.52 -10.33
C VAL A 238 12.93 3.29 -10.66
N THR A 239 12.31 2.29 -10.04
CA THR A 239 10.91 1.95 -10.33
C THR A 239 9.93 3.03 -9.88
N LEU A 240 10.16 3.69 -8.74
CA LEU A 240 9.34 4.84 -8.31
C LEU A 240 9.42 6.00 -9.32
N HIS A 241 10.64 6.29 -9.81
CA HIS A 241 10.83 7.26 -10.88
C HIS A 241 10.16 6.81 -12.19
N PHE A 242 10.20 5.51 -12.50
CA PHE A 242 9.53 4.94 -13.65
C PHE A 242 8.01 5.13 -13.58
N VAL A 243 7.35 4.74 -12.49
CA VAL A 243 5.88 4.88 -12.34
C VAL A 243 5.43 6.32 -12.58
N THR A 244 6.15 7.28 -12.02
CA THR A 244 5.86 8.71 -12.19
C THR A 244 6.04 9.16 -13.64
N ALA A 245 7.20 8.84 -14.25
CA ALA A 245 7.50 9.25 -15.60
C ALA A 245 6.59 8.56 -16.63
N ALA A 246 6.39 7.25 -16.50
CA ALA A 246 5.56 6.42 -17.38
C ALA A 246 4.13 6.94 -17.46
N SER A 247 3.55 7.30 -16.32
CA SER A 247 2.22 7.90 -16.26
C SER A 247 2.14 9.23 -17.01
N GLU A 248 3.18 10.07 -16.92
CA GLU A 248 3.25 11.32 -17.70
C GLU A 248 3.45 11.06 -19.20
N VAL A 249 4.24 10.05 -19.59
CA VAL A 249 4.42 9.66 -20.99
C VAL A 249 3.08 9.19 -21.57
N LEU A 250 2.39 8.24 -20.93
CA LEU A 250 1.12 7.70 -21.43
C LEU A 250 -0.01 8.73 -21.48
N ARG A 251 -0.02 9.72 -20.59
CA ARG A 251 -0.96 10.86 -20.68
C ARG A 251 -0.69 11.77 -21.89
N THR A 252 0.52 11.74 -22.42
CA THR A 252 0.98 12.68 -23.45
C THR A 252 1.05 12.02 -24.83
N VAL A 253 1.61 10.81 -24.92
CA VAL A 253 1.78 10.00 -26.13
C VAL A 253 1.91 8.51 -25.77
N ASP A 254 0.79 7.80 -25.84
CA ASP A 254 0.77 6.34 -25.62
C ASP A 254 1.53 5.56 -26.71
N ALA A 255 1.43 6.00 -27.96
CA ALA A 255 1.96 5.31 -29.14
C ALA A 255 3.50 5.17 -29.16
N ALA A 256 4.22 5.96 -28.35
CA ALA A 256 5.68 5.92 -28.22
C ALA A 256 6.16 5.29 -26.91
N PHE A 257 5.26 4.76 -26.08
CA PHE A 257 5.59 4.26 -24.76
C PHE A 257 6.53 3.04 -24.80
N ASP A 258 6.27 2.07 -25.67
CA ASP A 258 7.15 0.89 -25.81
C ASP A 258 8.53 1.27 -26.36
N ASP A 259 8.60 2.24 -27.29
CA ASP A 259 9.86 2.79 -27.78
C ASP A 259 10.67 3.43 -26.63
N TRP A 260 10.00 4.19 -25.77
CA TRP A 260 10.60 4.80 -24.60
C TRP A 260 11.09 3.76 -23.58
N CYS A 261 10.28 2.74 -23.28
CA CYS A 261 10.69 1.63 -22.42
C CYS A 261 11.92 0.90 -22.95
N ARG A 262 12.03 0.65 -24.27
CA ARG A 262 13.22 0.04 -24.87
C ARG A 262 14.49 0.87 -24.64
N VAL A 263 14.41 2.18 -24.79
CA VAL A 263 15.54 3.09 -24.53
C VAL A 263 15.94 3.04 -23.05
N LEU A 264 14.96 3.07 -22.14
CA LEU A 264 15.23 2.96 -20.71
C LEU A 264 15.95 1.66 -20.34
N THR A 265 15.55 0.51 -20.91
CA THR A 265 16.23 -0.76 -20.66
C THR A 265 17.69 -0.74 -21.17
N LYS A 266 17.94 -0.15 -22.35
CA LYS A 266 19.31 0.03 -22.86
C LYS A 266 20.15 0.89 -21.92
N ILE A 267 19.64 2.06 -21.51
CA ILE A 267 20.32 2.97 -20.58
C ILE A 267 20.54 2.30 -19.21
N GLY A 268 19.56 1.52 -18.73
CA GLY A 268 19.65 0.81 -17.46
C GLY A 268 20.82 -0.17 -17.38
N SER A 269 21.26 -0.73 -18.51
CA SER A 269 22.44 -1.61 -18.55
C SER A 269 23.75 -0.89 -18.22
N GLN A 270 23.81 0.43 -18.35
CA GLN A 270 25.01 1.24 -18.08
C GLN A 270 25.03 1.86 -16.68
N GLY A 271 23.87 2.02 -16.04
CA GLY A 271 23.81 2.45 -14.64
C GLY A 271 22.50 3.10 -14.21
N ASN A 272 22.17 2.93 -12.93
CA ASN A 272 20.94 3.47 -12.34
C ASN A 272 20.91 5.00 -12.27
N ALA A 273 22.06 5.65 -12.11
CA ALA A 273 22.14 7.12 -11.99
C ALA A 273 21.69 7.82 -13.28
N VAL A 274 22.24 7.40 -14.42
CA VAL A 274 21.88 7.91 -15.75
C VAL A 274 20.45 7.53 -16.11
N LEU A 275 19.99 6.33 -15.75
CA LEU A 275 18.60 5.91 -15.93
C LEU A 275 17.61 6.80 -15.18
N ILE A 276 17.86 7.09 -13.90
CA ILE A 276 17.03 8.03 -13.12
C ILE A 276 17.07 9.43 -13.74
N ALA A 277 18.23 9.89 -14.19
CA ALA A 277 18.37 11.19 -14.83
C ALA A 277 17.57 11.27 -16.15
N PHE A 278 17.48 10.17 -16.89
CA PHE A 278 16.66 10.02 -18.09
C PHE A 278 15.16 9.99 -17.77
N LEU A 279 14.74 9.20 -16.78
CA LEU A 279 13.37 9.16 -16.29
C LEU A 279 12.87 10.54 -15.85
N ARG A 280 13.71 11.32 -15.16
CA ARG A 280 13.39 12.70 -14.75
C ARG A 280 13.30 13.69 -15.92
N ALA A 281 14.09 13.48 -16.97
CA ALA A 281 14.07 14.33 -18.16
C ALA A 281 12.89 14.03 -19.08
N SER A 282 12.43 12.78 -19.10
CA SER A 282 11.44 12.27 -20.06
C SER A 282 10.14 13.10 -20.09
N PRO A 283 9.48 13.41 -18.97
CA PRO A 283 8.19 14.09 -19.07
C PRO A 283 8.28 15.52 -19.61
N LYS A 284 9.39 16.22 -19.34
CA LYS A 284 9.63 17.55 -19.90
C LYS A 284 9.77 17.46 -21.43
N PHE A 285 10.51 16.47 -21.92
CA PHE A 285 10.66 16.22 -23.35
C PHE A 285 9.30 16.03 -24.04
N PHE A 286 8.48 15.10 -23.53
CA PHE A 286 7.17 14.80 -24.14
C PHE A 286 6.21 15.99 -24.07
N ARG A 287 6.19 16.76 -22.98
CA ARG A 287 5.37 17.99 -22.90
C ARG A 287 5.81 19.05 -23.91
N GLN A 288 7.11 19.23 -24.08
CA GLN A 288 7.63 20.26 -24.98
C GLN A 288 7.37 19.91 -26.43
N ILE A 289 7.55 18.66 -26.84
CA ILE A 289 7.30 18.24 -28.21
C ILE A 289 5.80 18.25 -28.53
N ALA A 290 4.95 17.91 -27.56
CA ALA A 290 3.49 18.05 -27.67
C ALA A 290 3.06 19.49 -27.95
N ALA A 291 3.77 20.48 -27.39
CA ALA A 291 3.45 21.90 -27.54
C ALA A 291 3.93 22.49 -28.88
N VAL A 292 4.84 21.82 -29.59
CA VAL A 292 5.37 22.27 -30.88
C VAL A 292 4.47 21.88 -32.04
N SER A 293 3.58 20.88 -31.89
CA SER A 293 2.64 20.50 -32.95
C SER A 293 1.49 21.52 -33.11
N PRO A 294 1.38 22.22 -34.25
CA PRO A 294 0.39 23.28 -34.46
C PRO A 294 -1.01 22.76 -34.86
N LYS A 295 -1.17 21.45 -35.11
CA LYS A 295 -2.45 20.87 -35.55
C LYS A 295 -3.20 20.33 -34.34
N ARG A 296 -4.17 21.13 -33.86
CA ARG A 296 -5.26 20.82 -32.90
C ARG A 296 -5.32 19.35 -32.46
N ARG A 297 -5.11 19.11 -31.16
CA ARG A 297 -5.52 17.90 -30.40
C ARG A 297 -6.83 17.34 -30.97
N LYS A 298 -6.76 16.28 -31.78
CA LYS A 298 -7.94 15.51 -32.16
C LYS A 298 -8.25 14.62 -30.97
N SER A 299 -9.24 15.02 -30.16
CA SER A 299 -9.60 14.37 -28.89
C SER A 299 -8.48 14.40 -27.84
N ALA A 300 -8.85 14.25 -26.57
CA ALA A 300 -7.91 14.26 -25.46
C ALA A 300 -6.95 13.06 -25.57
N GLY A 301 -5.67 13.31 -25.87
CA GLY A 301 -4.60 12.31 -25.76
C GLY A 301 -3.95 11.83 -27.06
N GLN A 302 -4.49 12.15 -28.24
CA GLN A 302 -3.87 11.72 -29.51
C GLN A 302 -3.06 12.84 -30.16
N MET A 303 -1.74 12.66 -30.18
CA MET A 303 -0.83 13.43 -31.03
C MET A 303 -1.04 13.04 -32.50
N ASP A 304 -0.76 13.96 -33.42
CA ASP A 304 -0.73 13.64 -34.84
C ASP A 304 0.42 12.66 -35.16
N ALA A 305 0.23 11.87 -36.21
CA ALA A 305 1.17 10.80 -36.58
C ALA A 305 2.58 11.30 -36.90
N GLU A 306 2.71 12.55 -37.38
CA GLU A 306 4.01 13.15 -37.71
C GLU A 306 4.79 13.46 -36.43
N THR A 307 4.15 14.08 -35.43
CA THR A 307 4.76 14.31 -34.12
C THR A 307 5.13 13.00 -33.42
N VAL A 308 4.28 11.97 -33.52
CA VAL A 308 4.61 10.64 -32.98
C VAL A 308 5.82 10.04 -33.69
N ALA A 309 5.93 10.16 -35.02
CA ALA A 309 7.07 9.68 -35.78
C ALA A 309 8.37 10.40 -35.38
N VAL A 310 8.33 11.73 -35.19
CA VAL A 310 9.45 12.53 -34.67
C VAL A 310 9.91 11.98 -33.32
N ILE A 311 8.98 11.78 -32.38
CA ILE A 311 9.28 11.25 -31.04
C ILE A 311 9.98 9.89 -31.15
N LYS A 312 9.42 8.97 -31.95
CA LYS A 312 10.01 7.64 -32.14
C LYS A 312 11.40 7.71 -32.74
N ARG A 313 11.63 8.63 -33.68
CA ARG A 313 12.96 8.82 -34.29
C ARG A 313 13.98 9.35 -33.28
N VAL A 314 13.60 10.33 -32.45
CA VAL A 314 14.46 10.83 -31.36
C VAL A 314 14.79 9.72 -30.37
N LEU A 315 13.80 8.90 -29.97
CA LEU A 315 14.00 7.77 -29.07
C LEU A 315 14.91 6.71 -29.71
N GLN A 316 14.73 6.41 -30.99
CA GLN A 316 15.60 5.48 -31.72
C GLN A 316 17.05 5.96 -31.70
N LEU A 317 17.31 7.20 -32.11
CA LEU A 317 18.66 7.79 -32.12
C LEU A 317 19.27 7.81 -30.72
N THR A 318 18.49 8.19 -29.71
CA THR A 318 18.91 8.15 -28.31
C THR A 318 19.30 6.72 -27.91
N GLY A 319 18.51 5.73 -28.33
CA GLY A 319 18.79 4.32 -28.10
C GLY A 319 20.07 3.84 -28.77
N GLU A 320 20.35 4.27 -30.00
CA GLU A 320 21.58 3.97 -30.74
C GLU A 320 22.81 4.60 -30.04
N ILE A 321 22.74 5.87 -29.64
CA ILE A 321 23.81 6.53 -28.88
C ILE A 321 24.06 5.80 -27.55
N SER A 322 22.99 5.34 -26.88
CA SER A 322 23.07 4.62 -25.61
C SER A 322 23.67 3.22 -25.72
N GLU A 323 23.99 2.72 -26.93
CA GLU A 323 24.78 1.48 -27.07
C GLU A 323 26.26 1.74 -26.80
N THR A 324 26.71 2.98 -26.99
CA THR A 324 28.11 3.39 -26.77
C THR A 324 28.28 4.18 -25.48
N ASP A 325 27.40 5.16 -25.21
CA ASP A 325 27.50 6.03 -24.03
C ASP A 325 26.13 6.59 -23.61
N ALA A 326 25.65 6.18 -22.43
CA ALA A 326 24.36 6.60 -21.91
C ALA A 326 24.32 8.09 -21.50
N GLU A 327 25.43 8.70 -21.12
CA GLU A 327 25.48 10.12 -20.76
C GLU A 327 25.33 10.99 -22.02
N SER A 328 26.00 10.65 -23.12
CA SER A 328 25.79 11.27 -24.43
C SER A 328 24.36 11.09 -24.92
N ALA A 329 23.77 9.91 -24.73
CA ALA A 329 22.36 9.66 -25.08
C ALA A 329 21.42 10.58 -24.28
N LEU A 330 21.64 10.72 -22.98
CA LEU A 330 20.88 11.63 -22.13
C LEU A 330 21.05 13.11 -22.56
N ALA A 331 22.26 13.53 -22.91
CA ALA A 331 22.54 14.87 -23.39
C ALA A 331 21.85 15.16 -24.73
N ALA A 332 21.90 14.22 -25.68
CA ALA A 332 21.21 14.29 -26.96
C ALA A 332 19.68 14.36 -26.76
N PHE A 333 19.13 13.48 -25.91
CA PHE A 333 17.71 13.47 -25.58
C PHE A 333 17.24 14.80 -24.98
N ARG A 334 17.98 15.38 -24.02
CA ARG A 334 17.63 16.69 -23.43
C ARG A 334 17.67 17.83 -24.44
N SER A 335 18.62 17.78 -25.37
CA SER A 335 18.85 18.83 -26.36
C SER A 335 17.88 18.78 -27.54
N SER A 336 17.31 17.60 -27.83
CA SER A 336 16.40 17.37 -28.95
C SER A 336 15.24 18.37 -29.01
N THR A 337 14.62 18.69 -27.88
CA THR A 337 13.49 19.64 -27.84
C THR A 337 13.85 21.06 -28.25
N ALA A 338 15.09 21.50 -28.00
CA ALA A 338 15.57 22.81 -28.40
C ALA A 338 15.94 22.81 -29.88
N ALA A 339 16.63 21.77 -30.33
CA ALA A 339 17.02 21.63 -31.73
C ALA A 339 15.81 21.54 -32.68
N LEU A 340 14.81 20.73 -32.33
CA LEU A 340 13.58 20.55 -33.12
C LEU A 340 12.67 21.79 -33.17
N LYS A 341 12.99 22.86 -32.43
CA LYS A 341 12.35 24.18 -32.63
C LYS A 341 12.99 25.00 -33.74
N SER A 342 14.24 24.71 -34.07
CA SER A 342 15.06 25.49 -35.00
C SER A 342 15.35 24.77 -36.32
N VAL A 343 15.30 23.45 -36.34
CA VAL A 343 15.65 22.63 -37.52
C VAL A 343 14.58 21.59 -37.80
N SER A 344 14.51 21.12 -39.06
CA SER A 344 13.60 20.03 -39.45
C SER A 344 14.03 18.68 -38.83
N LEU A 345 13.15 17.68 -38.85
CA LEU A 345 13.48 16.33 -38.38
C LEU A 345 14.64 15.70 -39.16
N GLU A 346 14.77 15.99 -40.46
CA GLU A 346 15.87 15.47 -41.30
C GLU A 346 17.20 16.16 -40.99
N GLN A 347 17.17 17.39 -40.48
CA GLN A 347 18.35 18.15 -40.10
C GLN A 347 18.83 17.85 -38.68
N PHE A 348 17.95 17.35 -37.81
CA PHE A 348 18.24 16.92 -36.44
C PHE A 348 18.81 15.50 -36.41
#